data_AF-A0A0N0M554-F1
#
_entry.id   AF-A0A0N0M554-F1
#
_cell.length_a   1.000
_cell.length_b   1.000
_cell.length_c   1.000
_cell.angle_alpha   90.00
_cell.angle_beta   90.00
_cell.angle_gamma   90.00
#
_symmetry.space_group_name_H-M   'P 1'
#
loop_
_entity.id
_entity.type
_entity.pdbx_description
1 polymer ?
#
loop_
_entity_poly.entity_id
_entity_poly.type
_entity_poly.pdbx_seq_one_letter_code
_entity_poly.pdbx_strand_id
1 'polypeptide(L)' 'MTGYVSPYPAEVGPNYRNRIEGDAVVERMHIMPRQDGGEETCQPRLCRECERERTWAVGQTKGAKT' A
#
# COMPACT_ATOMS: atom_id res chain seq x y z
N MET A 1 -11.60 4.85 -17.36
CA MET A 1 -10.45 5.50 -16.70
C MET A 1 -9.67 4.41 -15.97
N THR A 2 -8.63 3.85 -16.58
CA THR A 2 -7.84 2.78 -15.93
C THR A 2 -6.95 3.43 -14.89
N GLY A 3 -7.28 3.21 -13.61
CA GLY A 3 -6.46 3.70 -12.50
C GLY A 3 -5.09 3.02 -12.48
N TYR A 4 -4.14 3.58 -11.73
CA TYR A 4 -2.89 2.90 -11.41
C TYR A 4 -3.20 1.60 -10.66
N VAL A 5 -2.62 0.50 -11.11
CA VAL A 5 -2.66 -0.81 -10.44
C VAL A 5 -1.22 -1.19 -10.13
N SER A 6 -0.90 -1.43 -8.86
CA SER A 6 0.45 -1.86 -8.49
C SER A 6 0.78 -3.21 -9.15
N PRO A 7 2.01 -3.42 -9.63
CA PRO A 7 2.44 -4.73 -10.11
C PRO A 7 2.61 -5.76 -8.99
N TYR A 8 2.62 -5.34 -7.72
CA TYR A 8 2.72 -6.25 -6.59
C TYR A 8 1.33 -6.62 -6.06
N PRO A 9 1.09 -7.90 -5.73
CA PRO A 9 -0.10 -8.29 -4.99
C PRO A 9 -0.22 -7.49 -3.69
N ALA A 10 -1.44 -7.28 -3.20
CA ALA A 10 -1.67 -6.60 -1.94
C ALA A 10 -2.74 -7.30 -1.12
N GLU A 11 -2.55 -7.32 0.20
CA GLU A 11 -3.48 -7.87 1.17
C GLU A 11 -3.87 -6.79 2.20
N VAL A 12 -5.00 -6.98 2.88
CA VAL A 12 -5.43 -6.13 4.00
C VAL A 12 -5.31 -6.96 5.26
N GLY A 13 -4.48 -6.52 6.20
CA GLY A 13 -4.22 -7.29 7.41
C GLY A 13 -3.56 -6.49 8.53
N PRO A 14 -3.35 -7.11 9.71
CA PRO A 14 -2.71 -6.47 10.84
C PRO A 14 -1.23 -6.17 10.54
N ASN A 15 -0.86 -4.90 10.57
CA ASN A 15 0.51 -4.43 10.41
C ASN A 15 1.13 -4.11 11.77
N TYR A 16 1.80 -5.11 12.35
CA TYR A 16 2.49 -4.96 13.64
C TYR A 16 3.68 -3.99 13.59
N ARG A 17 4.20 -3.66 12.40
CA ARG A 17 5.29 -2.67 12.22
C ARG A 17 4.79 -1.23 12.39
N ASN A 18 3.51 -0.99 12.11
CA ASN A 18 2.87 0.34 12.20
C ASN A 18 1.93 0.47 13.40
N ARG A 19 2.21 -0.21 14.52
CA ARG A 19 1.33 -0.20 15.71
C ARG A 19 1.01 1.21 16.24
N ILE A 20 -0.22 1.41 16.69
CA ILE A 20 -0.69 2.61 17.39
C ILE A 20 -1.12 2.17 18.79
N GLU A 21 -0.58 2.80 19.82
CA GLU A 21 -0.89 2.49 21.23
C GLU A 21 -0.67 1.02 21.63
N GLY A 22 0.17 0.30 20.89
CA GLY A 22 0.49 -1.11 21.13
C GLY A 22 -0.29 -2.08 20.26
N ASP A 23 -1.40 -1.65 19.66
CA ASP A 23 -2.23 -2.48 18.79
C ASP A 23 -1.78 -2.41 17.32
N ALA A 24 -1.89 -3.54 16.63
CA ALA A 24 -1.62 -3.61 15.20
C ALA A 24 -2.63 -2.76 14.43
N VAL A 25 -2.15 -1.95 13.50
CA VAL A 25 -3.03 -1.19 12.61
C VAL A 25 -3.41 -2.09 11.44
N VAL A 26 -4.70 -2.21 11.14
CA VAL A 26 -5.16 -2.90 9.94
C VAL A 26 -4.93 -2.00 8.74
N GLU A 27 -4.02 -2.39 7.85
CA GLU A 27 -3.69 -1.63 6.65
C GLU A 27 -3.60 -2.53 5.41
N ARG A 28 -3.77 -1.92 4.22
CA ARG A 28 -3.44 -2.57 2.95
C ARG A 28 -1.93 -2.54 2.74
N MET A 29 -1.32 -3.69 2.53
CA MET A 29 0.13 -3.87 2.36
C MET A 29 0.42 -4.65 1.07
N HIS A 30 1.44 -4.24 0.32
CA HIS A 30 1.95 -5.01 -0.83
C HIS A 30 2.79 -6.20 -0.39
N ILE A 31 2.63 -7.33 -1.08
CA ILE A 31 3.42 -8.55 -0.92
C ILE A 31 4.59 -8.46 -1.91
N MET A 32 5.80 -8.36 -1.37
CA MET A 32 7.04 -8.19 -2.10
C MET A 32 7.81 -9.52 -2.14
N PRO A 33 8.34 -9.94 -3.28
CA PRO A 33 9.20 -11.11 -3.35
C PRO A 33 10.56 -10.82 -2.69
N ARG A 34 11.05 -11.75 -1.89
CA ARG A 34 12.39 -11.71 -1.30
C ARG A 34 13.40 -12.43 -2.19
N GLN A 35 14.67 -12.06 -2.06
CA GLN A 35 15.76 -12.69 -2.82
C GLN A 35 15.96 -14.17 -2.49
N ASP A 36 15.56 -14.60 -1.29
CA ASP A 36 15.66 -15.99 -0.83
C ASP A 36 14.44 -16.86 -1.20
N GLY A 37 13.54 -16.35 -2.06
CA GLY A 37 12.37 -17.07 -2.54
C GLY A 37 11.15 -17.02 -1.60
N GLY A 38 11.23 -16.26 -0.50
CA GLY A 38 10.08 -15.97 0.35
C GLY A 38 9.29 -14.73 -0.09
N GLU A 39 8.21 -14.43 0.63
CA GLU A 39 7.44 -13.20 0.48
C GLU A 39 7.55 -12.36 1.75
N GLU A 40 7.47 -11.04 1.62
CA GLU A 40 7.31 -10.13 2.75
C GLU A 40 6.26 -9.06 2.47
N THR A 41 5.56 -8.63 3.52
CA THR A 41 4.66 -7.47 3.43
C THR A 41 5.46 -6.17 3.55
N CYS A 42 5.21 -5.22 2.65
CA CYS A 42 5.80 -3.89 2.69
C CYS A 42 5.37 -3.12 3.95
N GLN A 43 6.07 -2.03 4.29
CA GLN A 43 5.56 -1.02 5.22
C GLN A 43 4.83 0.07 4.43
N PRO A 44 3.51 0.26 4.55
CA PRO A 44 2.73 1.15 3.67
C PRO A 44 3.21 2.61 3.65
N ARG A 45 3.78 3.09 4.76
CA ARG A 45 4.30 4.46 4.86
C ARG A 45 5.61 4.66 4.11
N LEU A 46 6.37 3.59 3.88
CA LEU A 46 7.68 3.60 3.20
C LEU A 46 7.62 2.98 1.81
N CYS A 47 6.53 2.27 1.48
CA CYS A 47 6.37 1.60 0.21
C CYS A 47 6.00 2.61 -0.90
N ARG A 48 6.85 2.68 -1.94
CA ARG A 48 6.64 3.51 -3.12
C ARG A 48 5.35 3.17 -3.87
N GLU A 49 4.95 1.90 -3.84
CA GLU A 49 3.74 1.41 -4.51
C GLU A 49 2.49 1.83 -3.75
N CYS A 50 2.50 1.73 -2.42
CA CYS A 50 1.46 2.32 -1.57
C CYS A 50 1.37 3.83 -1.78
N GLU A 51 2.51 4.53 -1.90
CA GLU A 51 2.54 5.96 -2.20
C GLU A 51 1.93 6.27 -3.57
N ARG A 52 2.32 5.54 -4.63
CA ARG A 52 1.75 5.70 -5.97
C ARG A 52 0.25 5.44 -5.99
N GLU A 53 -0.23 4.38 -5.35
CA GLU A 53 -1.67 4.09 -5.25
C GLU A 53 -2.41 5.23 -4.52
N ARG A 54 -1.90 5.70 -3.37
CA ARG A 54 -2.47 6.84 -2.64
C ARG A 54 -2.50 8.11 -3.47
N THR A 55 -1.37 8.47 -4.09
CA THR A 55 -1.23 9.71 -4.86
C THR A 55 -2.00 9.67 -6.16
N TRP A 56 -2.13 8.50 -6.80
CA TRP A 56 -3.00 8.32 -7.95
C TRP A 56 -4.48 8.45 -7.58
N ALA A 57 -4.91 7.84 -6.47
CA ALA A 57 -6.26 8.01 -5.94
C ALA A 57 -6.57 9.49 -5.63
N VAL A 58 -5.62 10.20 -5.03
CA VAL A 58 -5.73 11.66 -4.78
C VAL A 58 -5.65 12.49 -6.07
N GLY A 59 -4.90 12.02 -7.08
CA GLY A 59 -4.80 12.65 -8.39
C GLY A 59 -6.11 12.58 -9.18
N GLN A 60 -6.92 11.54 -8.97
CA GLN A 60 -8.26 11.44 -9.55
C GLN A 60 -9.26 12.44 -8.96
N THR A 61 -9.13 12.82 -7.68
CA THR A 61 -10.04 13.78 -7.04
C THR A 61 -9.77 15.24 -7.41
N LYS A 62 -8.60 15.56 -7.99
CA LYS A 62 -8.31 16.91 -8.54
C LYS A 62 -8.79 17.12 -9.98
N GLY A 63 -9.45 16.11 -10.57
CA GLY A 63 -10.10 16.18 -11.88
C GLY A 63 -11.57 16.58 -11.86
N ALA A 64 -12.18 16.82 -10.68
CA ALA A 64 -13.50 17.42 -10.61
C ALA A 64 -13.39 18.95 -10.74
N LYS A 65 -13.14 19.42 -11.97
CA LYS A 65 -13.56 20.76 -12.36
C LYS A 65 -15.09 20.75 -12.45
N THR A 66 -15.73 21.42 -11.52
CA THR A 66 -16.99 22.13 -11.78
C THR A 66 -16.70 23.60 -11.59
#